data_AF-A0A855A1D3-F1
#
_entry.id   AF-A0A855A1D3-F1
#
_cell.length_a   1.000
_cell.length_b   1.000
_cell.length_c   1.000
_cell.angle_alpha   90.00
_cell.angle_beta   90.00
_cell.angle_gamma   90.00
#
_symmetry.space_group_name_H-M   'P 1'
#
loop_
_entity.id
_entity.type
_entity.pdbx_description
1 polymer ?
#
loop_
_entity_poly.entity_id
_entity_poly.type
_entity_poly.pdbx_seq_one_letter_code
_entity_poly.pdbx_strand_id
1 'polypeptide(L)'
;NEDIPRNIEKALSFLQLSADQGNQFAQYQLGKLYLGEIEDIPKDIEKALSFLQLSADQGNQFAQYQLGRLYLGKDEDTPKDTQKALSFLQLSADQGNSFAMYQLGGLYFYGDEGIPKDMDKALFYLQASAELGNEYAQSFLDYIERGYQPISNLLYCGASIFSSPIRRHLEKQLYAADHTLIREEQKKKAALGHNRNDHKHTMTY
;
A
#
# COMPACT_ATOMS: atom_id res chain seq x y z
N ASN A 1 -11.99 -5.92 44.11
CA ASN A 1 -11.19 -5.32 43.03
C ASN A 1 -10.54 -4.07 43.58
N GLU A 2 -9.32 -4.20 44.07
CA GLU A 2 -8.53 -3.05 44.52
C GLU A 2 -8.18 -2.20 43.30
N ASP A 3 -8.53 -0.93 43.38
CA ASP A 3 -8.14 0.11 42.43
C ASP A 3 -6.61 0.29 42.57
N ILE A 4 -5.84 -0.30 41.68
CA ILE A 4 -4.38 -0.11 41.66
C ILE A 4 -4.14 1.34 41.20
N PRO A 5 -3.60 2.22 42.07
CA PRO A 5 -3.42 3.61 41.70
C PRO A 5 -2.45 3.73 40.53
N ARG A 6 -2.91 4.38 39.45
CA ARG A 6 -2.13 4.66 38.24
C ARG A 6 -0.91 5.50 38.63
N ASN A 7 0.26 4.87 38.74
CA ASN A 7 1.53 5.55 39.04
C ASN A 7 2.38 5.65 37.77
N ILE A 8 2.10 6.69 36.98
CA ILE A 8 2.74 6.94 35.69
C ILE A 8 4.24 7.17 35.86
N GLU A 9 4.66 7.88 36.91
CA GLU A 9 6.07 8.15 37.20
C GLU A 9 6.87 6.86 37.47
N LYS A 10 6.31 5.93 38.25
CA LYS A 10 6.95 4.62 38.47
C LYS A 10 7.01 3.81 37.19
N ALA A 11 5.94 3.78 36.40
CA ALA A 11 5.92 3.07 35.11
C ALA A 11 6.98 3.64 34.15
N LEU A 12 7.09 4.97 34.07
CA LEU A 12 8.10 5.66 33.27
C LEU A 12 9.51 5.35 33.73
N SER A 13 9.78 5.36 35.04
CA SER A 13 11.12 5.07 35.54
C SER A 13 11.57 3.63 35.26
N PHE A 14 10.67 2.64 35.37
CA PHE A 14 10.99 1.26 34.97
C PHE A 14 11.21 1.13 33.46
N LEU A 15 10.39 1.82 32.66
CA LEU A 15 10.54 1.82 31.20
C LEU A 15 11.86 2.48 30.77
N GLN A 16 12.24 3.59 31.41
CA GLN A 16 13.52 4.26 31.20
C GLN A 16 14.69 3.35 31.54
N LEU A 17 14.66 2.70 32.71
CA LEU A 17 15.72 1.77 33.10
C LEU A 17 15.90 0.62 32.10
N SER A 18 14.78 0.06 31.59
CA SER A 18 14.81 -0.99 30.57
C SER A 18 15.37 -0.47 29.23
N ALA A 19 14.98 0.75 28.83
CA ALA A 19 15.47 1.38 27.62
C ALA A 19 16.97 1.70 27.69
N ASP A 20 17.45 2.15 28.85
CA ASP A 20 18.87 2.44 29.12
C ASP A 20 19.72 1.17 29.10
N GLN A 21 19.12 0.01 29.42
CA GLN A 21 19.74 -1.31 29.28
C GLN A 21 19.73 -1.84 27.83
N GLY A 22 19.26 -1.06 26.87
CA GLY A 22 19.22 -1.44 25.46
C GLY A 22 18.03 -2.30 25.08
N ASN A 23 16.93 -2.29 25.85
CA ASN A 23 15.72 -3.00 25.43
C ASN A 23 15.02 -2.22 24.30
N GLN A 24 15.09 -2.75 23.07
CA GLN A 24 14.46 -2.11 21.90
C GLN A 24 12.96 -1.88 22.05
N PHE A 25 12.23 -2.73 22.77
CA PHE A 25 10.78 -2.56 22.96
C PHE A 25 10.51 -1.44 23.96
N ALA A 26 11.29 -1.32 25.03
CA ALA A 26 11.16 -0.23 25.98
C ALA A 26 11.50 1.13 25.34
N GLN A 27 12.57 1.19 24.54
CA GLN A 27 12.92 2.38 23.76
C GLN A 27 11.79 2.74 22.78
N TYR A 28 11.24 1.76 22.05
CA TYR A 28 10.08 2.01 21.19
C TYR A 28 8.89 2.60 21.96
N GLN A 29 8.56 2.04 23.12
CA GLN A 29 7.46 2.54 23.94
C GLN A 29 7.71 3.95 24.46
N LEU A 30 8.92 4.28 24.96
CA LEU A 30 9.27 5.65 25.35
C LEU A 30 9.15 6.61 24.18
N GLY A 31 9.62 6.19 23.00
CA GLY A 31 9.47 6.93 21.76
C GLY A 31 8.01 7.31 21.51
N LYS A 32 7.09 6.34 21.60
CA LYS A 32 5.64 6.60 21.46
C LYS A 32 5.08 7.50 22.55
N LEU A 33 5.49 7.32 23.80
CA LEU A 33 5.01 8.14 24.91
C LEU A 33 5.35 9.62 24.69
N TYR A 34 6.58 9.91 24.26
CA TYR A 34 7.02 11.26 23.95
C TYR A 34 6.41 11.84 22.64
N LEU A 35 5.74 11.03 21.81
CA LEU A 35 4.90 11.54 20.71
C LEU A 35 3.56 12.13 21.23
N GLY A 36 3.26 12.02 22.52
CA GLY A 36 2.05 12.58 23.12
C GLY A 36 0.87 11.60 23.19
N GLU A 37 1.12 10.30 23.29
CA GLU A 37 0.05 9.30 23.45
C GLU A 37 -0.65 9.36 24.82
N ILE A 38 -0.04 10.00 25.83
CA ILE A 38 -0.58 10.13 27.18
C ILE A 38 -0.55 11.61 27.59
N GLU A 39 -1.70 12.15 27.98
CA GLU A 39 -1.87 13.56 28.39
C GLU A 39 -0.93 13.98 29.53
N ASP A 40 -0.68 13.07 30.48
CA ASP A 40 0.18 13.29 31.64
C ASP A 40 1.68 13.39 31.28
N ILE A 41 2.07 13.09 30.03
CA ILE A 41 3.45 13.14 29.56
C ILE A 41 3.55 14.21 28.46
N PRO A 42 4.28 15.31 28.71
CA PRO A 42 4.48 16.33 27.69
C PRO A 42 5.09 15.75 26.41
N LYS A 43 4.51 16.10 25.26
CA LYS A 43 5.06 15.80 23.94
C LYS A 43 6.47 16.37 23.83
N ASP A 44 7.41 15.55 23.40
CA ASP A 44 8.83 15.90 23.21
C ASP A 44 9.35 15.14 21.98
N ILE A 45 9.30 15.79 20.83
CA ILE A 45 9.63 15.16 19.55
C ILE A 45 11.11 14.80 19.45
N GLU A 46 12.01 15.58 20.05
CA GLU A 46 13.44 15.27 20.05
C GLU A 46 13.72 13.99 20.83
N LYS A 47 13.12 13.83 22.02
CA LYS A 47 13.21 12.58 22.78
C LYS A 47 12.56 11.41 22.04
N ALA A 48 11.39 11.64 21.44
CA ALA A 48 10.69 10.61 20.68
C ALA A 48 11.57 10.07 19.54
N LEU A 49 12.15 10.97 18.73
CA LEU A 49 13.05 10.61 17.64
C LEU A 49 14.29 9.86 18.15
N SER A 50 14.89 10.31 19.24
CA SER A 50 16.06 9.65 19.84
C SER A 50 15.76 8.20 20.25
N PHE A 51 14.70 7.97 21.02
CA PHE A 51 14.34 6.62 21.46
C PHE A 51 13.87 5.72 20.32
N LEU A 52 13.11 6.27 19.37
CA LEU A 52 12.70 5.53 18.18
C LEU A 52 13.90 5.14 17.32
N GLN A 53 14.89 6.02 17.16
CA GLN A 53 16.12 5.74 16.42
C GLN A 53 16.91 4.61 17.10
N LEU A 54 17.14 4.68 18.41
CA LEU A 54 17.82 3.62 19.17
C LEU A 54 17.14 2.25 19.00
N SER A 55 15.81 2.23 19.00
CA SER A 55 15.02 1.02 18.79
C SER A 55 15.09 0.52 17.35
N ALA A 56 15.00 1.43 16.38
CA ALA A 56 15.05 1.11 14.95
C ALA A 56 16.42 0.57 14.52
N ASP A 57 17.50 1.10 15.09
CA ASP A 57 18.88 0.65 14.85
C ASP A 57 19.13 -0.78 15.34
N GLN A 58 18.34 -1.23 16.30
CA GLN A 58 18.33 -2.63 16.78
C GLN A 58 17.44 -3.56 15.95
N GLY A 59 16.80 -3.04 14.90
CA GLY A 59 15.93 -3.80 14.04
C GLY A 59 14.46 -3.81 14.46
N ASN A 60 14.02 -2.98 15.40
CA ASN A 60 12.60 -2.94 15.75
C ASN A 60 11.75 -2.44 14.58
N GLN A 61 11.04 -3.34 13.90
CA GLN A 61 10.19 -3.01 12.75
C GLN A 61 9.10 -1.97 13.08
N PHE A 62 8.60 -1.91 14.31
CA PHE A 62 7.59 -0.93 14.70
C PHE A 62 8.18 0.46 14.87
N ALA A 63 9.40 0.55 15.43
CA ALA A 63 10.11 1.81 15.54
C ALA A 63 10.51 2.36 14.16
N GLN A 64 11.01 1.49 13.28
CA GLN A 64 11.29 1.84 11.89
C GLN A 64 10.03 2.36 11.18
N TYR A 65 8.90 1.65 11.31
CA TYR A 65 7.64 2.14 10.75
C TYR A 65 7.24 3.53 11.27
N GLN A 66 7.36 3.75 12.59
CA GLN A 66 7.01 5.05 13.19
C GLN A 66 7.96 6.17 12.72
N LEU A 67 9.27 5.94 12.66
CA LEU A 67 10.22 6.89 12.07
C LEU A 67 9.88 7.20 10.62
N GLY A 68 9.56 6.16 9.84
CA GLY A 68 9.10 6.29 8.47
C GLY A 68 7.92 7.26 8.36
N ARG A 69 6.92 7.11 9.24
CA ARG A 69 5.76 7.99 9.29
C ARG A 69 6.08 9.43 9.73
N LEU A 70 6.96 9.60 10.70
CA LEU A 70 7.37 10.93 11.18
C LEU A 70 8.06 11.72 10.08
N TYR A 71 8.99 11.08 9.36
CA TYR A 71 9.70 11.72 8.25
C TYR A 71 8.83 11.97 7.00
N LEU A 72 7.63 11.40 6.90
CA LEU A 72 6.65 11.82 5.89
C LEU A 72 6.01 13.18 6.20
N GLY A 73 6.31 13.79 7.34
CA GLY A 73 5.83 15.12 7.71
C GLY A 73 4.39 15.12 8.22
N LYS A 74 3.96 14.05 8.92
CA LYS A 74 2.66 14.02 9.60
C LYS A 74 2.64 14.86 10.88
N ASP A 75 3.81 15.16 11.44
CA ASP A 75 3.98 16.00 12.63
C ASP A 75 4.67 17.30 12.23
N GLU A 76 4.06 18.45 12.58
CA GLU A 76 4.57 19.80 12.24
C GLU A 76 5.99 20.06 12.77
N ASP A 77 6.35 19.38 13.85
CA ASP A 77 7.62 19.52 14.56
C ASP A 77 8.75 18.65 13.98
N THR A 78 8.47 17.78 13.00
CA THR A 78 9.50 16.94 12.36
C THR A 78 9.71 17.38 10.92
N PRO A 79 10.93 17.80 10.53
CA PRO A 79 11.22 18.12 9.13
C PRO A 79 10.93 16.92 8.22
N LYS A 80 10.12 17.14 7.18
CA LYS A 80 9.84 16.13 6.16
C LYS A 80 11.15 15.74 5.46
N ASP A 81 11.43 14.44 5.43
CA ASP A 81 12.55 13.84 4.72
C ASP A 81 12.06 12.54 4.05
N THR A 82 11.61 12.69 2.81
CA THR A 82 11.01 11.60 2.03
C THR A 82 11.97 10.42 1.84
N GLN A 83 13.29 10.68 1.73
CA GLN A 83 14.28 9.62 1.53
C GLN A 83 14.50 8.82 2.81
N LYS A 84 14.61 9.49 3.96
CA LYS A 84 14.63 8.80 5.26
C LYS A 84 13.35 8.02 5.49
N ALA A 85 12.20 8.62 5.19
CA ALA A 85 10.92 7.96 5.33
C ALA A 85 10.88 6.64 4.55
N LEU A 86 11.25 6.66 3.27
CA LEU A 86 11.33 5.46 2.44
C LEU A 86 12.29 4.41 3.01
N SER A 87 13.47 4.83 3.45
CA SER A 87 14.47 3.90 3.99
C SER A 87 13.95 3.14 5.21
N PHE A 88 13.35 3.83 6.18
CA PHE A 88 12.78 3.20 7.37
C PHE A 88 11.54 2.36 7.07
N LEU A 89 10.66 2.83 6.18
CA LEU A 89 9.50 2.04 5.76
C LEU A 89 9.94 0.75 5.05
N GLN A 90 10.98 0.81 4.21
CA GLN A 90 11.53 -0.38 3.55
C GLN A 90 12.11 -1.36 4.57
N LEU A 91 12.94 -0.90 5.50
CA LEU A 91 13.50 -1.74 6.57
C LEU A 91 12.41 -2.44 7.39
N SER A 92 11.31 -1.73 7.66
CA SER A 92 10.17 -2.28 8.38
C SER A 92 9.39 -3.30 7.53
N ALA A 93 9.16 -2.99 6.25
CA ALA A 93 8.48 -3.87 5.30
C ALA A 93 9.26 -5.16 5.05
N ASP A 94 10.59 -5.09 4.94
CA ASP A 94 11.46 -6.26 4.75
C ASP A 94 11.40 -7.24 5.94
N GLN A 95 10.96 -6.77 7.11
CA GLN A 95 10.72 -7.59 8.30
C GLN A 95 9.29 -8.10 8.44
N GLY A 96 8.43 -7.86 7.44
CA GLY A 96 7.04 -8.33 7.42
C GLY A 96 6.03 -7.37 8.06
N ASN A 97 6.38 -6.10 8.24
CA ASN A 97 5.41 -5.11 8.73
C ASN A 97 4.40 -4.75 7.63
N SER A 98 3.19 -5.32 7.72
CA SER A 98 2.13 -5.08 6.74
C SER A 98 1.70 -3.62 6.65
N PHE A 99 1.77 -2.85 7.75
CA PHE A 99 1.47 -1.42 7.72
C PHE A 99 2.54 -0.63 6.97
N ALA A 100 3.81 -0.99 7.10
CA ALA A 100 4.89 -0.36 6.35
C ALA A 100 4.75 -0.63 4.85
N MET A 101 4.45 -1.88 4.47
CA MET A 101 4.15 -2.24 3.08
C MET A 101 2.95 -1.45 2.54
N TYR A 102 1.87 -1.33 3.30
CA TYR A 102 0.71 -0.52 2.91
C TYR A 102 1.08 0.94 2.64
N GLN A 103 1.90 1.56 3.50
CA GLN A 103 2.36 2.92 3.29
C GLN A 103 3.24 3.05 2.05
N LEU A 104 4.19 2.13 1.82
CA LEU A 104 5.01 2.12 0.60
C LEU A 104 4.14 1.99 -0.66
N GLY A 105 3.14 1.11 -0.62
CA GLY A 105 2.17 0.94 -1.68
C GLY A 105 1.45 2.24 -2.03
N GLY A 106 0.95 2.96 -1.00
CA GLY A 106 0.34 4.27 -1.18
C GLY A 106 1.31 5.32 -1.73
N LEU A 107 2.54 5.37 -1.23
CA LEU A 107 3.56 6.32 -1.69
C LEU A 107 3.89 6.14 -3.18
N TYR A 108 4.06 4.90 -3.64
CA TYR A 108 4.31 4.63 -5.06
C TYR A 108 3.07 4.80 -5.94
N PHE A 109 1.86 4.61 -5.40
CA PHE A 109 0.61 4.81 -6.13
C PHE A 109 0.35 6.30 -6.40
N TYR A 110 0.40 7.13 -5.36
CA TYR A 110 0.12 8.56 -5.48
C TYR A 110 1.32 9.34 -5.99
N GLY A 111 2.55 8.85 -5.77
CA GLY A 111 3.76 9.63 -5.93
C GLY A 111 3.81 10.82 -4.98
N ASP A 112 5.01 11.36 -4.77
CA ASP A 112 5.21 12.59 -4.00
C ASP A 112 6.51 13.27 -4.48
N GLU A 113 6.82 14.45 -3.95
CA GLU A 113 8.09 15.12 -4.19
C GLU A 113 9.27 14.21 -3.77
N GLY A 114 10.01 13.72 -4.78
CA GLY A 114 11.11 12.76 -4.61
C GLY A 114 10.72 11.28 -4.75
N ILE A 115 9.43 10.96 -4.97
CA ILE A 115 8.95 9.59 -5.23
C ILE A 115 8.15 9.58 -6.53
N PRO A 116 8.72 9.08 -7.64
CA PRO A 116 7.95 8.92 -8.86
C PRO A 116 6.85 7.89 -8.65
N LYS A 117 5.70 8.12 -9.30
CA LYS A 117 4.63 7.12 -9.39
C LYS A 117 5.18 5.86 -10.04
N ASP A 118 4.89 4.72 -9.42
CA ASP A 118 5.32 3.40 -9.88
C ASP A 118 4.20 2.40 -9.53
N MET A 119 3.34 2.12 -10.51
CA MET A 119 2.16 1.27 -10.31
C MET A 119 2.54 -0.18 -10.02
N ASP A 120 3.64 -0.68 -10.60
CA ASP A 120 4.10 -2.04 -10.39
C ASP A 120 4.58 -2.21 -8.94
N LYS A 121 5.39 -1.27 -8.44
CA LYS A 121 5.78 -1.26 -7.02
C LYS A 121 4.59 -1.06 -6.09
N ALA A 122 3.67 -0.17 -6.44
CA ALA A 122 2.48 0.08 -5.64
C ALA A 122 1.67 -1.21 -5.45
N LEU A 123 1.36 -1.91 -6.54
CA LEU A 123 0.65 -3.19 -6.51
C LEU A 123 1.43 -4.25 -5.75
N PHE A 124 2.74 -4.36 -5.97
CA PHE A 124 3.60 -5.30 -5.25
C PHE A 124 3.50 -5.15 -3.72
N TYR A 125 3.70 -3.93 -3.19
CA TYR A 125 3.63 -3.71 -1.75
C TYR A 125 2.20 -3.83 -1.20
N LEU A 126 1.18 -3.38 -1.93
CA LEU A 126 -0.22 -3.51 -1.50
C LEU A 126 -0.65 -4.98 -1.45
N GLN A 127 -0.26 -5.80 -2.44
CA GLN A 127 -0.53 -7.23 -2.44
C GLN A 127 0.18 -7.94 -1.28
N ALA A 128 1.48 -7.69 -1.09
CA ALA A 128 2.23 -8.25 0.03
C ALA A 128 1.61 -7.87 1.39
N SER A 129 1.17 -6.61 1.55
CA SER A 129 0.47 -6.16 2.75
C SER A 129 -0.88 -6.88 2.96
N ALA A 130 -1.66 -7.04 1.89
CA ALA A 130 -2.96 -7.70 1.91
C ALA A 130 -2.87 -9.20 2.22
N GLU A 131 -1.84 -9.88 1.72
CA GLU A 131 -1.53 -11.29 2.01
C GLU A 131 -1.23 -11.51 3.49
N LEU A 132 -0.62 -10.52 4.15
CA LEU A 132 -0.40 -10.50 5.60
C LEU A 132 -1.64 -10.08 6.40
N GLY A 133 -2.82 -10.00 5.76
CA GLY A 133 -4.10 -9.71 6.40
C GLY A 133 -4.37 -8.23 6.64
N ASN A 134 -3.67 -7.31 5.98
CA ASN A 134 -3.94 -5.88 6.11
C ASN A 134 -5.21 -5.49 5.33
N GLU A 135 -6.30 -5.25 6.06
CA GLU A 135 -7.61 -4.89 5.50
C GLU A 135 -7.59 -3.55 4.73
N TYR A 136 -6.74 -2.60 5.12
CA TYR A 136 -6.58 -1.34 4.39
C TYR A 136 -5.97 -1.57 3.01
N ALA A 137 -4.98 -2.47 2.92
CA ALA A 137 -4.37 -2.83 1.65
C ALA A 137 -5.36 -3.59 0.74
N GLN A 138 -6.14 -4.52 1.30
CA GLN A 138 -7.20 -5.23 0.56
C GLN A 138 -8.24 -4.25 -0.01
N SER A 139 -8.72 -3.33 0.83
CA SER A 139 -9.68 -2.30 0.42
C SER A 139 -9.11 -1.36 -0.63
N PHE A 140 -7.81 -1.06 -0.54
CA PHE A 140 -7.15 -0.21 -1.53
C PHE A 140 -6.99 -0.93 -2.87
N LEU A 141 -6.62 -2.21 -2.87
CA LEU A 141 -6.57 -3.02 -4.10
C LEU A 141 -7.95 -3.11 -4.76
N ASP A 142 -9.01 -3.34 -3.98
CA ASP A 142 -10.39 -3.35 -4.49
C ASP A 142 -10.79 -1.99 -5.09
N TYR A 143 -10.40 -0.88 -4.45
CA TYR A 143 -10.57 0.46 -5.03
C TYR A 143 -9.84 0.62 -6.37
N ILE A 144 -8.60 0.15 -6.47
CA ILE A 144 -7.81 0.18 -7.70
C ILE A 144 -8.48 -0.68 -8.78
N GLU A 145 -8.91 -1.90 -8.46
CA GLU A 145 -9.57 -2.82 -9.41
C GLU A 145 -10.92 -2.30 -9.93
N ARG A 146 -11.69 -1.60 -9.07
CA ARG A 146 -12.97 -0.99 -9.44
C ARG A 146 -12.80 0.31 -10.23
N GLY A 147 -11.77 1.10 -9.93
CA GLY A 147 -11.45 2.35 -10.61
C GLY A 147 -10.63 2.19 -11.90
N TYR A 148 -9.98 1.04 -12.07
CA TYR A 148 -9.01 0.76 -13.14
C TYR A 148 -9.38 -0.56 -13.86
N GLN A 149 -10.29 -0.48 -14.84
CA GLN A 149 -10.46 -1.54 -15.84
C GLN A 149 -9.71 -1.10 -17.10
N PRO A 150 -8.59 -1.77 -17.47
CA PRO A 150 -8.74 -2.98 -18.28
C PRO A 150 -7.73 -4.11 -17.95
N ILE A 151 -8.25 -5.36 -17.96
CA ILE A 151 -7.55 -6.66 -17.97
C ILE A 151 -7.05 -7.17 -16.60
N SER A 152 -7.97 -7.38 -15.67
CA SER A 152 -7.75 -8.14 -14.43
C SER A 152 -7.59 -9.66 -14.62
N ASN A 153 -6.87 -10.16 -15.63
CA ASN A 153 -6.68 -11.62 -15.77
C ASN A 153 -5.40 -12.14 -16.47
N LEU A 154 -4.32 -11.36 -16.58
CA LEU A 154 -3.05 -11.88 -17.14
C LEU A 154 -1.80 -11.70 -16.28
N LEU A 155 -1.91 -11.09 -15.11
CA LEU A 155 -0.77 -10.93 -14.18
C LEU A 155 -1.12 -11.30 -12.73
N TYR A 156 -1.98 -12.31 -12.55
CA TYR A 156 -1.93 -13.13 -11.33
C TYR A 156 -0.73 -14.09 -11.42
N CYS A 157 0.47 -13.53 -11.58
CA CYS A 157 1.73 -14.25 -11.43
C CYS A 157 2.12 -14.17 -9.96
N GLY A 158 1.64 -15.11 -9.15
CA GLY A 158 1.96 -15.04 -7.73
C GLY A 158 1.67 -16.22 -6.81
N ALA A 159 0.95 -17.28 -7.21
CA ALA A 159 0.88 -18.46 -6.33
C ALA A 159 0.76 -19.78 -7.11
N SER A 160 1.96 -20.31 -7.37
CA SER A 160 2.30 -21.75 -7.35
C SER A 160 2.40 -22.51 -8.68
N ILE A 161 3.67 -22.71 -9.09
CA ILE A 161 4.25 -24.03 -9.49
C ILE A 161 4.00 -24.50 -10.95
N PHE A 162 5.12 -24.54 -11.69
CA PHE A 162 5.52 -25.42 -12.81
C PHE A 162 5.06 -25.19 -14.26
N SER A 163 6.06 -25.38 -15.13
CA SER A 163 6.10 -25.28 -16.59
C SER A 163 4.97 -26.01 -17.33
N SER A 164 4.41 -25.40 -18.39
CA SER A 164 3.72 -26.16 -19.43
C SER A 164 3.59 -25.42 -20.79
N PRO A 165 3.73 -26.12 -21.93
CA PRO A 165 3.60 -25.60 -23.31
C PRO A 165 2.17 -25.15 -23.72
N ILE A 166 1.20 -25.17 -22.80
CA ILE A 166 -0.21 -24.83 -23.05
C ILE A 166 -0.41 -23.35 -23.46
N ARG A 167 0.48 -22.42 -23.05
CA ARG A 167 0.42 -21.00 -23.44
C ARG A 167 0.42 -20.77 -24.95
N ARG A 168 1.27 -21.50 -25.70
CA ARG A 168 1.39 -21.33 -27.17
C ARG A 168 0.19 -21.89 -27.94
N HIS A 169 -0.58 -22.80 -27.34
CA HIS A 169 -1.77 -23.37 -27.95
C HIS A 169 -3.00 -22.47 -27.75
N LEU A 170 -3.15 -21.86 -26.56
CA LEU A 170 -4.25 -20.95 -26.25
C LEU A 170 -4.13 -19.60 -26.97
N GLU A 171 -2.92 -19.04 -27.12
CA GLU A 171 -2.69 -17.81 -27.90
C GLU A 171 -3.11 -17.98 -29.38
N LYS A 172 -2.87 -19.15 -29.98
CA LYS A 172 -3.32 -19.44 -31.36
C LYS A 172 -4.82 -19.65 -31.50
N GLN A 173 -5.49 -20.18 -30.47
CA GLN A 173 -6.93 -20.38 -30.48
C GLN A 173 -7.70 -19.07 -30.25
N LEU A 174 -7.19 -18.17 -29.41
CA LEU A 174 -7.78 -16.87 -29.13
C LEU A 174 -7.77 -15.94 -30.36
N TYR A 175 -6.64 -15.88 -31.08
CA TYR A 175 -6.52 -15.10 -32.33
C TYR A 175 -7.41 -15.62 -33.47
N ALA A 176 -7.78 -16.90 -33.48
CA ALA A 176 -8.63 -17.49 -34.51
C ALA A 176 -10.14 -17.23 -34.25
N ALA A 177 -10.56 -17.19 -32.99
CA ALA A 177 -11.95 -16.97 -32.60
C ALA A 177 -12.42 -15.51 -32.83
N ASP A 178 -11.52 -14.54 -32.61
CA ASP A 178 -11.82 -13.12 -32.81
C ASP A 178 -12.16 -12.79 -34.27
N HIS A 179 -11.45 -13.39 -35.24
CA HIS A 179 -11.73 -13.14 -36.66
C HIS A 179 -13.10 -13.67 -37.12
N THR A 180 -13.59 -14.76 -36.53
CA THR A 180 -14.92 -15.30 -36.86
C THR A 180 -16.05 -14.46 -36.29
N LEU A 181 -15.92 -14.00 -35.03
CA LEU A 181 -16.90 -13.15 -34.37
C LEU A 181 -16.99 -11.77 -35.02
N ILE A 182 -15.86 -11.16 -35.37
CA ILE A 182 -15.83 -9.86 -36.07
C ILE A 182 -16.50 -9.96 -37.45
N ARG A 183 -16.30 -11.07 -38.18
CA ARG A 183 -16.91 -11.29 -39.51
C ARG A 183 -18.41 -11.54 -39.43
N GLU A 184 -18.89 -12.21 -38.39
CA GLU A 184 -20.33 -12.39 -38.13
C GLU A 184 -21.01 -11.09 -37.68
N GLU A 185 -20.33 -10.29 -36.85
CA GLU A 185 -20.87 -9.01 -36.40
C GLU A 185 -20.94 -7.98 -37.55
N GLN A 186 -19.96 -7.98 -38.46
CA GLN A 186 -19.99 -7.18 -39.69
C GLN A 186 -21.11 -7.64 -40.65
N LYS A 187 -21.35 -8.96 -40.78
CA LYS A 187 -22.46 -9.50 -41.57
C LYS A 187 -23.83 -9.18 -40.96
N LYS A 188 -23.97 -9.25 -39.63
CA LYS A 188 -25.20 -8.86 -38.92
C LYS A 188 -25.49 -7.37 -39.06
N LYS A 189 -24.47 -6.51 -38.96
CA LYS A 189 -24.61 -5.05 -39.19
C LYS A 189 -24.99 -4.71 -40.63
N ALA A 190 -24.47 -5.45 -41.62
CA ALA A 190 -24.86 -5.30 -43.03
C ALA A 190 -26.30 -5.80 -43.31
N ALA A 191 -26.75 -6.86 -42.63
CA ALA A 191 -28.11 -7.41 -42.77
C ALA A 191 -29.19 -6.57 -42.07
N LEU A 192 -28.84 -5.80 -41.04
CA LEU A 192 -29.77 -4.95 -40.26
C LEU A 192 -30.01 -3.55 -40.86
N GLY A 193 -29.52 -3.30 -42.09
CA GLY A 193 -30.06 -2.28 -43.00
C GLY A 193 -30.07 -0.81 -42.54
N HIS A 194 -29.34 -0.41 -41.50
CA HIS A 194 -29.31 0.99 -41.07
C HIS A 194 -28.25 1.78 -41.84
N ASN A 195 -28.65 2.31 -42.98
CA ASN A 195 -27.93 3.35 -43.71
C ASN A 195 -28.30 4.72 -43.11
N ARG A 196 -27.28 5.50 -42.69
CA ARG A 196 -27.47 6.90 -42.31
C ARG A 196 -27.73 7.69 -43.58
N ASN A 197 -28.90 8.34 -43.62
CA ASN A 197 -29.28 9.41 -44.54
C ASN A 197 -29.44 9.01 -46.01
N ASP A 198 -30.69 9.00 -46.49
CA ASP A 198 -31.04 9.81 -47.65
C ASP A 198 -32.56 10.03 -47.72
N HIS A 199 -32.93 11.29 -47.63
CA HIS A 199 -34.22 11.84 -48.03
C HIS A 199 -34.44 11.64 -49.53
N LYS A 200 -35.68 11.36 -49.95
CA LYS A 200 -36.40 12.14 -50.98
C LYS A 200 -37.84 11.68 -51.13
N HIS A 201 -38.73 12.63 -50.85
CA HIS A 201 -40.09 12.71 -51.35
C HIS A 201 -40.14 12.59 -52.87
N THR A 202 -41.13 11.86 -53.40
CA THR A 202 -41.97 12.32 -54.52
C THR A 202 -43.37 11.70 -54.43
N MET A 203 -44.36 12.59 -54.39
CA MET A 203 -45.79 12.38 -54.63
C MET A 203 -46.06 11.83 -56.03
N THR A 204 -47.22 11.19 -56.26
CA THR A 204 -48.34 11.71 -57.09
C THR A 204 -49.37 10.61 -57.37
N TYR A 205 -50.66 10.94 -57.21
CA TYR A 205 -51.57 11.00 -58.37
C TYR A 205 -51.80 12.47 -58.69
#